data_AF-A0AA91IYZ0-F1
#
_entry.id   AF-A0AA91IYZ0-F1
#
_cell.length_a   1.000
_cell.length_b   1.000
_cell.length_c   1.000
_cell.angle_alpha   90.00
_cell.angle_beta   90.00
_cell.angle_gamma   90.00
#
_symmetry.space_group_name_H-M   'P 1'
#
loop_
_entity.id
_entity.type
_entity.pdbx_description
1 polymer ?
#
loop_
_entity_poly.entity_id
_entity_poly.type
_entity_poly.pdbx_seq_one_letter_code
_entity_poly.pdbx_strand_id
1 'polypeptide(L)'
;MLAAVGGCGSRQSAEPVGPAPATSADQVRQIAKEAYVYGFPMVDSYRIQHAYFVDKAGSQYKGDWNQTHSAARVYTPDDTAVQTPNSDTPYTMLGADLRAEPLVLTVPPIEAGRYYSLQFIDAYTYNFAYVGSRTTGNGGGTYLLAGPGWSGEKPEGVDEVIRSETDFALVIYRTQLFDPADIDNVKKIQAGYTVEPLSAYLKQPAVSAPPVDFIAPLTPDEQKTSPKFFEILNFLLKYAPVLPGEQDLRTRFAGIGIGPDGTFSADELSAEARDAVQAGMADAWAELNAFKKDKLDTGQVTSGQLFGTREFLAGNYLYRMAGAVLGIYGNSQQEAIYPVVAVDSDGAPLSGAGGYTLRFAPEALPPVNSFWSLTMYKMPESLLVANPINRYLINSPMLPDLTRDPDGGITVYVQNQSPGAAKESNWLPAPQGPFQMILRLYWPKEEALNGSWAPPKAVKN
;
A
#
# COMPACT_ATOMS: atom_id res chain seq x y z
N MET A 1 -85.14 -10.23 0.86
CA MET A 1 -84.01 -10.51 -0.04
C MET A 1 -82.77 -9.85 0.56
N LEU A 2 -82.01 -10.57 1.38
CA LEU A 2 -80.65 -10.20 1.77
C LEU A 2 -80.00 -11.44 2.38
N ALA A 3 -78.88 -11.84 1.79
CA ALA A 3 -78.13 -13.05 2.07
C ALA A 3 -76.73 -12.68 2.57
N ALA A 4 -76.28 -13.43 3.58
CA ALA A 4 -74.91 -13.90 3.83
C ALA A 4 -73.81 -12.84 4.09
N VAL A 5 -72.65 -13.09 4.69
CA VAL A 5 -71.87 -14.30 5.04
C VAL A 5 -71.02 -13.94 6.28
N GLY A 6 -70.88 -14.86 7.25
CA GLY A 6 -69.85 -14.80 8.29
C GLY A 6 -68.61 -15.59 7.85
N GLY A 7 -67.43 -14.98 7.89
CA GLY A 7 -66.15 -15.61 7.60
C GLY A 7 -65.30 -15.79 8.85
N CYS A 8 -65.00 -17.05 9.20
CA CYS A 8 -64.00 -17.42 10.21
C CYS A 8 -62.58 -17.33 9.60
N GLY A 9 -61.69 -16.55 10.21
CA GLY A 9 -60.26 -16.55 9.90
C GLY A 9 -59.55 -17.68 10.62
N SER A 10 -58.91 -18.59 9.87
CA SER A 10 -57.99 -19.60 10.39
C SER A 10 -56.63 -18.98 10.69
N ARG A 11 -56.10 -19.22 11.90
CA ARG A 11 -54.70 -18.96 12.25
C ARG A 11 -53.83 -20.01 11.55
N GLN A 12 -53.00 -19.59 10.60
CA GLN A 12 -51.88 -20.39 10.12
C GLN A 12 -50.76 -20.36 11.16
N SER A 13 -50.47 -21.53 11.73
CA SER A 13 -49.25 -21.81 12.48
C SER A 13 -48.05 -21.77 11.53
N ALA A 14 -47.06 -20.93 11.84
CA ALA A 14 -45.79 -20.89 11.12
C ALA A 14 -45.02 -22.20 11.33
N GLU A 15 -44.58 -22.83 10.25
CA GLU A 15 -43.71 -24.01 10.29
C GLU A 15 -42.30 -23.61 10.79
N PRO A 16 -41.58 -24.53 11.47
CA PRO A 16 -40.20 -24.28 11.87
C PRO A 16 -39.33 -24.15 10.62
N VAL A 17 -38.53 -23.08 10.55
CA VAL A 17 -37.48 -22.93 9.54
C VAL A 17 -36.45 -24.03 9.78
N GLY A 18 -36.37 -25.00 8.87
CA GLY A 18 -35.34 -26.04 8.89
C GLY A 18 -33.93 -25.45 8.74
N PRO A 19 -32.87 -26.19 9.12
CA PRO A 19 -31.50 -25.72 8.94
C PRO A 19 -31.23 -25.35 7.48
N ALA A 20 -30.52 -24.24 7.25
CA ALA A 20 -30.10 -23.85 5.92
C ALA A 20 -29.36 -25.01 5.24
N PRO A 21 -29.56 -25.24 3.93
CA PRO A 21 -28.84 -26.31 3.22
C PRO A 21 -27.34 -26.12 3.37
N ALA A 22 -26.61 -27.22 3.63
CA ALA A 22 -25.16 -27.21 3.74
C ALA A 22 -24.54 -26.62 2.46
N THR A 23 -23.64 -25.66 2.61
CA THR A 23 -22.91 -25.03 1.51
C THR A 23 -22.12 -26.08 0.73
N SER A 24 -22.31 -26.16 -0.59
CA SER A 24 -21.59 -27.13 -1.41
C SER A 24 -20.10 -26.80 -1.52
N ALA A 25 -19.25 -27.79 -1.84
CA ALA A 25 -17.82 -27.56 -2.04
C ALA A 25 -17.52 -26.48 -3.10
N ASP A 26 -18.30 -26.43 -4.19
CA ASP A 26 -18.18 -25.38 -5.21
C ASP A 26 -18.52 -23.99 -4.67
N GLN A 27 -19.55 -23.89 -3.82
CA GLN A 27 -19.89 -22.63 -3.16
C GLN A 27 -18.79 -22.20 -2.18
N VAL A 28 -18.24 -23.13 -1.39
CA VAL A 28 -17.10 -22.86 -0.50
C VAL A 28 -15.90 -22.34 -1.28
N ARG A 29 -15.55 -22.99 -2.40
CA ARG A 29 -14.46 -22.57 -3.28
C ARG A 29 -14.65 -21.15 -3.81
N GLN A 30 -15.85 -20.84 -4.31
CA GLN A 30 -16.17 -19.52 -4.84
C GLN A 30 -16.13 -18.43 -3.76
N ILE A 31 -16.72 -18.69 -2.58
CA ILE A 31 -16.71 -17.74 -1.47
C ILE A 31 -15.28 -17.53 -0.96
N ALA A 32 -14.48 -18.60 -0.84
CA ALA A 32 -13.07 -18.51 -0.45
C ALA A 32 -12.26 -17.68 -1.44
N LYS A 33 -12.48 -17.85 -2.75
CA LYS A 33 -11.85 -17.02 -3.79
C LYS A 33 -12.19 -15.54 -3.62
N GLU A 34 -13.48 -15.20 -3.51
CA GLU A 34 -13.92 -13.81 -3.35
C GLU A 34 -13.37 -13.17 -2.07
N ALA A 35 -13.44 -13.90 -0.94
CA ALA A 35 -12.92 -13.45 0.34
C ALA A 35 -11.40 -13.29 0.34
N TYR A 36 -10.69 -14.16 -0.38
CA TYR A 36 -9.24 -14.09 -0.53
C TYR A 36 -8.81 -12.86 -1.32
N VAL A 37 -9.40 -12.62 -2.50
CA VAL A 37 -9.12 -11.41 -3.30
C VAL A 37 -9.43 -10.13 -2.52
N TYR A 38 -10.56 -10.11 -1.81
CA TYR A 38 -10.95 -8.98 -0.95
C TYR A 38 -9.96 -8.72 0.19
N GLY A 39 -9.64 -9.78 0.93
CA GLY A 39 -8.89 -9.72 2.18
C GLY A 39 -7.37 -9.69 2.02
N PHE A 40 -6.82 -10.08 0.86
CA PHE A 40 -5.37 -10.18 0.67
C PHE A 40 -4.61 -8.89 1.05
N PRO A 41 -4.99 -7.70 0.53
CA PRO A 41 -4.36 -6.46 0.94
C PRO A 41 -4.47 -6.18 2.45
N MET A 42 -5.56 -6.58 3.11
CA MET A 42 -5.76 -6.37 4.55
C MET A 42 -4.81 -7.26 5.36
N VAL A 43 -4.71 -8.53 5.00
CA VAL A 43 -3.84 -9.52 5.67
C VAL A 43 -2.36 -9.17 5.48
N ASP A 44 -1.96 -8.72 4.29
CA ASP A 44 -0.57 -8.30 4.08
C ASP A 44 -0.25 -6.97 4.79
N SER A 45 -1.19 -6.02 4.78
CA SER A 45 -1.08 -4.79 5.58
C SER A 45 -0.93 -5.10 7.08
N TYR A 46 -1.67 -6.10 7.59
CA TYR A 46 -1.55 -6.54 8.97
C TYR A 46 -0.17 -7.09 9.30
N ARG A 47 0.41 -7.94 8.44
CA ARG A 47 1.77 -8.44 8.61
C ARG A 47 2.77 -7.29 8.79
N ILE A 48 2.63 -6.23 8.00
CA ILE A 48 3.53 -5.07 8.07
C ILE A 48 3.29 -4.26 9.34
N GLN A 49 2.03 -3.94 9.65
CA GLN A 49 1.70 -3.16 10.86
C GLN A 49 2.07 -3.91 12.15
N HIS A 50 1.91 -5.23 12.19
CA HIS A 50 2.38 -6.06 13.30
C HIS A 50 3.90 -5.96 13.45
N ALA A 51 4.66 -6.07 12.35
CA ALA A 51 6.12 -5.94 12.38
C ALA A 51 6.58 -4.53 12.82
N TYR A 52 5.84 -3.48 12.49
CA TYR A 52 6.19 -2.10 12.84
C TYR A 52 5.77 -1.69 14.26
N PHE A 53 4.62 -2.14 14.74
CA PHE A 53 3.99 -1.57 15.95
C PHE A 53 3.65 -2.57 17.05
N VAL A 54 3.82 -3.88 16.81
CA VAL A 54 3.48 -4.94 17.78
C VAL A 54 4.71 -5.77 18.16
N ASP A 55 5.49 -6.22 17.18
CA ASP A 55 6.65 -7.08 17.41
C ASP A 55 7.87 -6.30 17.92
N LYS A 56 7.89 -6.00 19.23
CA LYS A 56 8.98 -5.26 19.89
C LYS A 56 10.36 -5.92 19.78
N ALA A 57 10.42 -7.21 19.45
CA ALA A 57 11.67 -7.96 19.27
C ALA A 57 12.12 -8.00 17.80
N GLY A 58 11.23 -7.69 16.86
CA GLY A 58 11.49 -7.72 15.43
C GLY A 58 12.43 -6.62 14.97
N SER A 59 13.30 -6.92 14.00
CA SER A 59 14.23 -5.95 13.41
C SER A 59 13.54 -4.81 12.65
N GLN A 60 12.27 -4.99 12.33
CA GLN A 60 11.45 -4.02 11.60
C GLN A 60 10.64 -3.10 12.55
N TYR A 61 10.67 -3.34 13.86
CA TYR A 61 9.93 -2.55 14.85
C TYR A 61 10.28 -1.07 14.75
N LYS A 62 9.24 -0.23 14.74
CA LYS A 62 9.36 1.23 14.63
C LYS A 62 9.05 1.91 15.96
N GLY A 63 8.00 1.46 16.67
CA GLY A 63 7.62 1.98 17.97
C GLY A 63 6.15 1.75 18.31
N ASP A 64 5.61 2.45 19.30
CA ASP A 64 4.23 2.27 19.76
C ASP A 64 3.19 2.96 18.84
N TRP A 65 1.94 2.47 18.87
CA TRP A 65 0.81 3.11 18.19
C TRP A 65 0.58 4.55 18.68
N ASN A 66 -0.06 5.37 17.84
CA ASN A 66 -0.41 6.78 18.10
C ASN A 66 0.80 7.69 18.36
N GLN A 67 1.96 7.32 17.83
CA GLN A 67 3.19 8.10 17.86
C GLN A 67 3.87 8.09 16.49
N THR A 68 4.58 9.17 16.17
CA THR A 68 5.40 9.26 14.95
C THR A 68 6.76 8.60 15.15
N HIS A 69 7.13 7.71 14.24
CA HIS A 69 8.43 7.04 14.24
C HIS A 69 9.22 7.38 12.98
N SER A 70 10.16 8.31 13.14
CA SER A 70 10.96 8.86 12.04
C SER A 70 12.23 8.05 11.80
N ALA A 71 12.41 7.57 10.58
CA ALA A 71 13.68 7.06 10.09
C ALA A 71 14.48 8.22 9.50
N ALA A 72 15.49 8.69 10.23
CA ALA A 72 16.42 9.73 9.79
C ALA A 72 17.50 9.19 8.83
N ARG A 73 17.09 8.32 7.90
CA ARG A 73 17.92 7.72 6.85
C ARG A 73 17.00 7.28 5.71
N VAL A 74 17.56 7.11 4.52
CA VAL A 74 16.87 6.38 3.45
C VAL A 74 16.82 4.88 3.79
N TYR A 75 15.86 4.18 3.19
CA TYR A 75 15.79 2.72 3.31
C TYR A 75 16.92 2.06 2.52
N THR A 76 17.35 0.91 3.01
CA THR A 76 18.47 0.12 2.52
C THR A 76 18.01 -1.33 2.31
N PRO A 77 18.85 -2.24 1.79
CA PRO A 77 18.53 -3.66 1.70
C PRO A 77 18.15 -4.33 3.03
N ASP A 78 18.47 -3.71 4.17
CA ASP A 78 18.11 -4.22 5.51
C ASP A 78 16.65 -3.93 5.90
N ASP A 79 15.97 -3.04 5.17
CA ASP A 79 14.55 -2.72 5.37
C ASP A 79 13.69 -3.64 4.49
N THR A 80 13.11 -4.68 5.09
CA THR A 80 12.51 -5.81 4.35
C THR A 80 11.02 -6.00 4.63
N ALA A 81 10.42 -5.24 5.56
CA ALA A 81 9.01 -5.38 5.91
C ALA A 81 8.06 -5.15 4.72
N VAL A 82 8.37 -4.14 3.89
CA VAL A 82 7.57 -3.70 2.74
C VAL A 82 8.32 -4.03 1.47
N GLN A 83 7.64 -4.63 0.50
CA GLN A 83 8.18 -4.87 -0.84
C GLN A 83 8.28 -3.53 -1.59
N THR A 84 9.30 -3.38 -2.44
CA THR A 84 9.55 -2.18 -3.26
C THR A 84 9.67 -0.84 -2.50
N PRO A 85 10.37 -0.77 -1.35
CA PRO A 85 10.50 0.49 -0.63
C PRO A 85 11.26 1.51 -1.49
N ASN A 86 10.86 2.78 -1.45
CA ASN A 86 11.67 3.85 -2.03
C ASN A 86 12.89 4.15 -1.14
N SER A 87 13.97 4.65 -1.77
CA SER A 87 15.17 5.18 -1.10
C SER A 87 15.36 6.67 -1.43
N ASP A 88 14.27 7.35 -1.78
CA ASP A 88 14.22 8.78 -2.15
C ASP A 88 13.89 9.68 -0.96
N THR A 89 13.00 9.19 -0.08
CA THR A 89 12.41 9.97 1.00
C THR A 89 12.59 9.23 2.32
N PRO A 90 13.31 9.81 3.30
CA PRO A 90 13.24 9.32 4.67
C PRO A 90 11.79 9.31 5.18
N TYR A 91 11.40 8.18 5.78
CA TYR A 91 10.02 7.94 6.21
C TYR A 91 9.79 8.41 7.63
N THR A 92 8.56 8.86 7.91
CA THR A 92 7.99 8.78 9.27
C THR A 92 6.74 7.91 9.21
N MET A 93 6.63 6.95 10.13
CA MET A 93 5.51 6.01 10.18
C MET A 93 4.65 6.33 11.39
N LEU A 94 3.33 6.36 11.19
CA LEU A 94 2.34 6.45 12.25
C LEU A 94 1.32 5.33 12.07
N GLY A 95 1.31 4.36 12.99
CA GLY A 95 0.18 3.46 13.18
C GLY A 95 -0.84 4.18 14.05
N ALA A 96 -2.04 4.42 13.54
CA ALA A 96 -3.12 5.09 14.23
C ALA A 96 -4.16 4.07 14.74
N ASP A 97 -4.33 3.98 16.04
CA ASP A 97 -5.44 3.34 16.74
C ASP A 97 -6.47 4.41 17.12
N LEU A 98 -7.57 4.45 16.39
CA LEU A 98 -8.61 5.48 16.46
C LEU A 98 -9.82 5.04 17.28
N ARG A 99 -9.75 3.88 17.95
CA ARG A 99 -10.86 3.30 18.74
C ARG A 99 -11.21 4.11 19.97
N ALA A 100 -10.19 4.68 20.62
CA ALA A 100 -10.37 5.46 21.85
C ALA A 100 -10.85 6.88 21.53
N GLU A 101 -10.12 7.54 20.63
CA GLU A 101 -10.33 8.93 20.25
C GLU A 101 -9.54 9.30 18.98
N PRO A 102 -9.89 10.40 18.29
CA PRO A 102 -9.09 10.93 17.19
C PRO A 102 -7.67 11.36 17.60
N LEU A 103 -6.81 11.51 16.60
CA LEU A 103 -5.47 12.05 16.74
C LEU A 103 -5.37 13.44 16.10
N VAL A 104 -4.72 14.38 16.78
CA VAL A 104 -4.31 15.66 16.21
C VAL A 104 -2.90 15.53 15.67
N LEU A 105 -2.75 15.71 14.35
CA LEU A 105 -1.50 15.65 13.61
C LEU A 105 -1.07 17.09 13.28
N THR A 106 0.13 17.49 13.69
CA THR A 106 0.71 18.78 13.30
C THR A 106 1.85 18.57 12.32
N VAL A 107 1.82 19.34 11.23
CA VAL A 107 2.86 19.41 10.21
C VAL A 107 3.52 20.79 10.32
N PRO A 108 4.86 20.88 10.47
CA PRO A 108 5.53 22.17 10.50
C PRO A 108 5.53 22.79 9.10
N PRO A 109 5.73 24.12 8.97
CA PRO A 109 6.07 24.70 7.69
C PRO A 109 7.32 24.04 7.10
N ILE A 110 7.27 23.69 5.83
CA ILE A 110 8.37 23.08 5.08
C ILE A 110 8.80 24.08 4.01
N GLU A 111 10.09 24.13 3.68
CA GLU A 111 10.60 25.07 2.69
C GLU A 111 9.94 24.87 1.31
N ALA A 112 9.77 25.98 0.60
CA ALA A 112 9.27 25.95 -0.77
C ALA A 112 10.24 25.14 -1.66
N GLY A 113 9.70 24.22 -2.46
CA GLY A 113 10.48 23.38 -3.37
C GLY A 113 10.90 22.02 -2.82
N ARG A 114 10.76 21.77 -1.50
CA ARG A 114 10.89 20.41 -0.95
C ARG A 114 9.55 19.69 -1.03
N TYR A 115 9.56 18.49 -1.58
CA TYR A 115 8.38 17.63 -1.55
C TYR A 115 8.21 16.96 -0.19
N TYR A 116 6.96 16.93 0.27
CA TYR A 116 6.54 16.04 1.33
C TYR A 116 5.10 15.56 1.10
N SER A 117 4.77 14.41 1.70
CA SER A 117 3.40 13.90 1.75
C SER A 117 3.16 13.05 2.98
N LEU A 118 1.95 13.12 3.50
CA LEU A 118 1.31 12.20 4.43
C LEU A 118 0.26 11.45 3.61
N GLN A 119 0.50 10.18 3.36
CA GLN A 119 -0.46 9.28 2.73
C GLN A 119 -1.26 8.58 3.82
N PHE A 120 -2.58 8.76 3.82
CA PHE A 120 -3.48 8.15 4.79
C PHE A 120 -4.11 6.89 4.22
N ILE A 121 -3.89 5.76 4.89
CA ILE A 121 -4.26 4.42 4.43
C ILE A 121 -5.08 3.71 5.49
N ASP A 122 -6.30 3.30 5.16
CA ASP A 122 -7.18 2.60 6.09
C ASP A 122 -6.84 1.09 6.16
N ALA A 123 -7.50 0.33 7.04
CA ALA A 123 -7.28 -1.12 7.15
C ALA A 123 -7.70 -1.88 5.88
N TYR A 124 -8.53 -1.25 5.03
CA TYR A 124 -8.88 -1.74 3.71
C TYR A 124 -7.82 -1.43 2.64
N THR A 125 -6.76 -0.69 2.97
CA THR A 125 -5.70 -0.22 2.06
C THR A 125 -6.12 0.82 1.02
N TYR A 126 -7.22 1.54 1.25
CA TYR A 126 -7.58 2.70 0.46
C TYR A 126 -6.75 3.92 0.85
N ASN A 127 -6.31 4.69 -0.15
CA ASN A 127 -5.71 6.00 0.06
C ASN A 127 -6.82 7.03 0.25
N PHE A 128 -7.27 7.22 1.48
CA PHE A 128 -8.47 8.04 1.76
C PHE A 128 -8.17 9.54 1.88
N ALA A 129 -6.91 9.93 2.13
CA ALA A 129 -6.53 11.34 2.19
C ALA A 129 -5.03 11.55 1.91
N TYR A 130 -4.69 12.82 1.63
CA TYR A 130 -3.32 13.30 1.52
C TYR A 130 -3.19 14.69 2.14
N VAL A 131 -2.15 14.88 2.95
CA VAL A 131 -1.63 16.19 3.35
C VAL A 131 -0.23 16.31 2.79
N GLY A 132 0.14 17.41 2.16
CA GLY A 132 1.43 17.47 1.47
C GLY A 132 1.56 18.60 0.47
N SER A 133 2.73 18.69 -0.14
CA SER A 133 3.07 19.72 -1.13
C SER A 133 2.03 19.87 -2.24
N ARG A 134 1.43 18.75 -2.68
CA ARG A 134 0.42 18.75 -3.73
C ARG A 134 -0.96 19.19 -3.25
N THR A 135 -1.41 18.77 -2.07
CA THR A 135 -2.81 18.91 -1.64
C THR A 135 -3.05 20.10 -0.73
N THR A 136 -2.08 20.43 0.13
CA THR A 136 -2.21 21.47 1.15
C THR A 136 -1.11 22.53 1.05
N GLY A 137 -0.14 22.35 0.16
CA GLY A 137 1.04 23.19 0.05
C GLY A 137 2.01 22.99 1.22
N ASN A 138 3.06 23.80 1.28
CA ASN A 138 4.16 23.64 2.24
C ASN A 138 4.04 24.50 3.52
N GLY A 139 2.87 25.10 3.77
CA GLY A 139 2.64 26.00 4.90
C GLY A 139 2.58 25.31 6.28
N GLY A 140 2.58 23.97 6.33
CA GLY A 140 2.25 23.22 7.53
C GLY A 140 0.73 23.18 7.77
N GLY A 141 0.32 22.72 8.95
CA GLY A 141 -1.09 22.66 9.34
C GLY A 141 -1.35 21.71 10.49
N THR A 142 -2.57 21.76 11.01
CA THR A 142 -3.08 20.91 12.10
C THR A 142 -4.31 20.15 11.63
N TYR A 143 -4.27 18.83 11.68
CA TYR A 143 -5.29 17.95 11.10
C TYR A 143 -5.81 16.98 12.15
N LEU A 144 -7.12 16.74 12.17
CA LEU A 144 -7.73 15.75 13.06
C LEU A 144 -7.99 14.46 12.29
N LEU A 145 -7.27 13.38 12.60
CA LEU A 145 -7.54 12.04 12.08
C LEU A 145 -8.55 11.33 12.99
N ALA A 146 -9.76 11.12 12.49
CA ALA A 146 -10.86 10.54 13.25
C ALA A 146 -11.25 9.16 12.71
N GLY A 147 -11.49 8.21 13.61
CA GLY A 147 -12.01 6.88 13.28
C GLY A 147 -13.52 6.88 13.04
N PRO A 148 -14.09 5.73 12.60
CA PRO A 148 -15.47 5.63 12.16
C PRO A 148 -16.50 5.85 13.29
N GLY A 149 -16.11 5.61 14.54
CA GLY A 149 -16.97 5.82 15.71
C GLY A 149 -17.07 7.28 16.20
N TRP A 150 -16.24 8.20 15.69
CA TRP A 150 -16.18 9.56 16.20
C TRP A 150 -17.19 10.51 15.53
N SER A 151 -18.04 11.12 16.36
CA SER A 151 -19.12 12.03 15.96
C SER A 151 -18.98 13.47 16.51
N GLY A 152 -17.82 13.82 17.06
CA GLY A 152 -17.56 15.15 17.59
C GLY A 152 -17.46 16.25 16.51
N GLU A 153 -17.35 17.50 16.97
CA GLU A 153 -17.12 18.65 16.11
C GLU A 153 -15.63 18.89 15.86
N LYS A 154 -15.30 19.58 14.75
CA LYS A 154 -13.91 20.00 14.47
C LYS A 154 -13.44 20.98 15.56
N PRO A 155 -12.37 20.66 16.31
CA PRO A 155 -11.83 21.58 17.32
C PRO A 155 -11.34 22.90 16.73
N GLU A 156 -11.33 23.95 17.55
CA GLU A 156 -10.64 25.20 17.21
C GLU A 156 -9.14 24.94 16.98
N GLY A 157 -8.55 25.64 15.99
CA GLY A 157 -7.15 25.47 15.60
C GLY A 157 -6.85 24.25 14.71
N VAL A 158 -7.85 23.39 14.45
CA VAL A 158 -7.74 22.31 13.46
C VAL A 158 -8.19 22.81 12.08
N ASP A 159 -7.33 22.64 11.09
CA ASP A 159 -7.58 23.04 9.71
C ASP A 159 -8.64 22.13 9.06
N GLU A 160 -8.48 20.81 9.16
CA GLU A 160 -9.36 19.83 8.53
C GLU A 160 -9.54 18.55 9.38
N VAL A 161 -10.73 17.93 9.28
CA VAL A 161 -11.00 16.61 9.84
C VAL A 161 -10.88 15.57 8.72
N ILE A 162 -9.93 14.66 8.89
CA ILE A 162 -9.70 13.53 8.01
C ILE A 162 -10.36 12.30 8.64
N ARG A 163 -11.31 11.68 7.93
CA ARG A 163 -12.10 10.55 8.46
C ARG A 163 -11.63 9.22 7.86
N SER A 164 -11.20 8.31 8.71
CA SER A 164 -10.98 6.91 8.35
C SER A 164 -12.28 6.12 8.46
N GLU A 165 -12.52 5.21 7.51
CA GLU A 165 -13.64 4.27 7.57
C GLU A 165 -13.33 3.06 8.49
N THR A 166 -12.12 2.97 9.07
CA THR A 166 -11.67 1.85 9.93
C THR A 166 -11.05 2.33 11.23
N ASP A 167 -11.01 1.44 12.23
CA ASP A 167 -10.48 1.75 13.57
C ASP A 167 -8.96 1.88 13.60
N PHE A 168 -8.27 1.14 12.72
CA PHE A 168 -6.83 1.27 12.51
C PHE A 168 -6.53 1.92 11.16
N ALA A 169 -5.52 2.78 11.14
CA ALA A 169 -4.99 3.37 9.91
C ALA A 169 -3.46 3.44 9.95
N LEU A 170 -2.84 3.49 8.78
CA LEU A 170 -1.43 3.78 8.61
C LEU A 170 -1.29 5.15 7.94
N VAL A 171 -0.46 6.03 8.51
CA VAL A 171 -0.05 7.28 7.87
C VAL A 171 1.44 7.20 7.54
N ILE A 172 1.75 7.26 6.25
CA ILE A 172 3.12 7.23 5.74
C ILE A 172 3.54 8.63 5.37
N TYR A 173 4.51 9.17 6.09
CA TYR A 173 5.12 10.45 5.83
C TYR A 173 6.34 10.23 4.95
N ARG A 174 6.46 11.02 3.89
CA ARG A 174 7.61 11.07 3.00
C ARG A 174 8.13 12.49 2.99
N THR A 175 9.40 12.67 3.35
CA THR A 175 10.08 13.96 3.23
C THR A 175 11.20 13.79 2.23
N GLN A 176 11.23 14.58 1.16
CA GLN A 176 12.29 14.49 0.15
C GLN A 176 13.65 14.72 0.80
N LEU A 177 14.65 13.92 0.41
CA LEU A 177 16.06 14.18 0.67
C LEU A 177 16.70 14.66 -0.63
N PHE A 178 17.35 15.83 -0.62
CA PHE A 178 18.01 16.33 -1.83
C PHE A 178 19.32 15.59 -2.10
N ASP A 179 20.15 15.44 -1.08
CA ASP A 179 21.42 14.73 -1.12
C ASP A 179 21.81 14.29 0.30
N PRO A 180 22.88 13.51 0.50
CA PRO A 180 23.28 13.06 1.84
C PRO A 180 23.56 14.19 2.85
N ALA A 181 23.98 15.37 2.41
CA ALA A 181 24.28 16.51 3.29
C ALA A 181 23.00 17.18 3.84
N ASP A 182 21.86 16.98 3.19
CA ASP A 182 20.56 17.53 3.58
C ASP A 182 19.86 16.74 4.71
N ILE A 183 20.45 15.63 5.17
CA ILE A 183 19.80 14.72 6.15
C ILE A 183 19.46 15.39 7.48
N ASP A 184 20.28 16.34 7.95
CA ASP A 184 20.01 17.03 9.22
C ASP A 184 18.84 18.01 9.12
N ASN A 185 18.56 18.55 7.92
CA ASN A 185 17.38 19.35 7.69
C ASN A 185 16.12 18.46 7.63
N VAL A 186 16.21 17.28 7.00
CA VAL A 186 15.12 16.29 7.06
C VAL A 186 14.81 15.87 8.50
N LYS A 187 15.83 15.65 9.35
CA LYS A 187 15.63 15.37 10.78
C LYS A 187 14.87 16.49 11.49
N LYS A 188 15.23 17.75 11.21
CA LYS A 188 14.57 18.91 11.79
C LYS A 188 13.09 18.99 11.41
N ILE A 189 12.78 18.72 10.14
CA ILE A 189 11.39 18.66 9.65
C ILE A 189 10.65 17.52 10.34
N GLN A 190 11.24 16.32 10.36
CA GLN A 190 10.64 15.14 10.98
C GLN A 190 10.37 15.33 12.48
N ALA A 191 11.27 16.01 13.20
CA ALA A 191 11.09 16.37 14.60
C ALA A 191 9.94 17.38 14.84
N GLY A 192 9.51 18.09 13.80
CA GLY A 192 8.35 18.97 13.85
C GLY A 192 7.01 18.28 13.56
N TYR A 193 7.02 17.03 13.06
CA TYR A 193 5.80 16.25 12.96
C TYR A 193 5.38 15.81 14.37
N THR A 194 4.20 16.24 14.82
CA THR A 194 3.66 15.83 16.12
C THR A 194 2.33 15.11 15.97
N VAL A 195 2.08 14.19 16.89
CA VAL A 195 0.81 13.46 17.01
C VAL A 195 0.45 13.45 18.49
N GLU A 196 -0.78 13.86 18.80
CA GLU A 196 -1.34 13.76 20.15
C GLU A 196 -2.80 13.32 20.12
N PRO A 197 -3.30 12.60 21.13
CA PRO A 197 -4.73 12.30 21.26
C PRO A 197 -5.56 13.59 21.37
N LEU A 198 -6.80 13.57 20.87
CA LEU A 198 -7.71 14.72 20.91
C LEU A 198 -7.92 15.26 22.34
N SER A 199 -8.02 14.39 23.33
CA SER A 199 -8.13 14.74 24.74
C SER A 199 -6.93 15.54 25.22
N ALA A 200 -5.71 15.18 24.81
CA ALA A 200 -4.50 15.92 25.15
C ALA A 200 -4.52 17.33 24.53
N TYR A 201 -4.85 17.42 23.24
CA TYR A 201 -4.99 18.71 22.53
C TYR A 201 -6.03 19.64 23.18
N LEU A 202 -7.17 19.07 23.60
CA LEU A 202 -8.25 19.79 24.29
C LEU A 202 -8.03 19.97 25.79
N LYS A 203 -6.93 19.45 26.35
CA LYS A 203 -6.63 19.45 27.80
C LYS A 203 -7.74 18.80 28.64
N GLN A 204 -8.28 17.70 28.12
CA GLN A 204 -9.29 16.85 28.75
C GLN A 204 -8.66 15.56 29.30
N PRO A 205 -9.36 14.82 30.18
CA PRO A 205 -8.91 13.51 30.64
C PRO A 205 -8.71 12.54 29.46
N ALA A 206 -7.61 11.79 29.50
CA ALA A 206 -7.28 10.80 28.47
C ALA A 206 -8.38 9.73 28.34
N VAL A 207 -8.66 9.31 27.11
CA VAL A 207 -9.58 8.23 26.81
C VAL A 207 -8.78 6.98 26.44
N SER A 208 -9.25 5.80 26.85
CA SER A 208 -8.58 4.54 26.55
C SER A 208 -9.55 3.54 25.91
N ALA A 209 -9.08 2.83 24.89
CA ALA A 209 -9.74 1.65 24.36
C ALA A 209 -9.23 0.38 25.06
N PRO A 210 -10.00 -0.72 25.08
CA PRO A 210 -9.51 -2.02 25.51
C PRO A 210 -8.24 -2.44 24.75
N PRO A 211 -7.30 -3.14 25.41
CA PRO A 211 -6.12 -3.67 24.72
C PRO A 211 -6.53 -4.64 23.61
N VAL A 212 -5.71 -4.72 22.56
CA VAL A 212 -5.89 -5.69 21.49
C VAL A 212 -4.96 -6.86 21.69
N ASP A 213 -5.53 -8.06 21.73
CA ASP A 213 -4.80 -9.32 21.69
C ASP A 213 -4.43 -9.61 20.22
N PHE A 214 -3.36 -8.97 19.74
CA PHE A 214 -2.86 -9.17 18.38
C PHE A 214 -2.44 -10.62 18.18
N ILE A 215 -2.92 -11.25 17.11
CA ILE A 215 -2.57 -12.62 16.74
C ILE A 215 -1.34 -12.66 15.82
N ALA A 216 -0.56 -13.74 15.86
CA ALA A 216 0.63 -13.85 15.02
C ALA A 216 0.28 -13.69 13.53
N PRO A 217 0.99 -12.85 12.76
CA PRO A 217 0.74 -12.71 11.33
C PRO A 217 1.28 -13.92 10.57
N LEU A 218 0.76 -14.13 9.36
CA LEU A 218 1.32 -15.09 8.41
C LEU A 218 2.55 -14.50 7.70
N THR A 219 3.53 -15.35 7.42
CA THR A 219 4.63 -15.03 6.51
C THR A 219 4.12 -14.81 5.08
N PRO A 220 4.87 -14.13 4.20
CA PRO A 220 4.45 -13.91 2.81
C PRO A 220 4.10 -15.20 2.03
N ASP A 221 4.76 -16.32 2.33
CA ASP A 221 4.48 -17.60 1.65
C ASP A 221 3.28 -18.32 2.26
N GLU A 222 3.08 -18.23 3.58
CA GLU A 222 1.87 -18.76 4.22
C GLU A 222 0.62 -17.98 3.77
N GLN A 223 0.71 -16.66 3.59
CA GLN A 223 -0.41 -15.87 3.07
C GLN A 223 -0.91 -16.39 1.71
N LYS A 224 -0.03 -16.96 0.89
CA LYS A 224 -0.38 -17.48 -0.45
C LYS A 224 -1.20 -18.77 -0.41
N THR A 225 -1.02 -19.59 0.63
CA THR A 225 -1.40 -21.02 0.58
C THR A 225 -2.12 -21.54 1.82
N SER A 226 -1.95 -20.90 2.97
CA SER A 226 -2.51 -21.35 4.25
C SER A 226 -3.95 -20.88 4.43
N PRO A 227 -4.91 -21.80 4.70
CA PRO A 227 -6.28 -21.41 5.05
C PRO A 227 -6.38 -20.56 6.32
N LYS A 228 -5.34 -20.55 7.18
CA LYS A 228 -5.26 -19.64 8.36
C LYS A 228 -5.32 -18.17 7.97
N PHE A 229 -5.14 -17.85 6.69
CA PHE A 229 -5.40 -16.54 6.12
C PHE A 229 -6.77 -15.99 6.55
N PHE A 230 -7.81 -16.83 6.56
CA PHE A 230 -9.16 -16.41 6.88
C PHE A 230 -9.39 -16.16 8.38
N GLU A 231 -8.57 -16.76 9.26
CA GLU A 231 -8.55 -16.43 10.70
C GLU A 231 -7.96 -15.03 10.92
N ILE A 232 -6.88 -14.69 10.20
CA ILE A 232 -6.34 -13.32 10.21
C ILE A 232 -7.38 -12.34 9.66
N LEU A 233 -8.05 -12.69 8.57
CA LEU A 233 -9.11 -11.85 8.03
C LEU A 233 -10.23 -11.63 9.07
N ASN A 234 -10.72 -12.68 9.73
CA ASN A 234 -11.72 -12.55 10.80
C ASN A 234 -11.28 -11.59 11.91
N PHE A 235 -10.02 -11.71 12.35
CA PHE A 235 -9.45 -10.78 13.34
C PHE A 235 -9.49 -9.33 12.84
N LEU A 236 -9.08 -9.07 11.61
CA LEU A 236 -9.06 -7.72 11.04
C LEU A 236 -10.45 -7.13 10.85
N LEU A 237 -11.42 -7.97 10.48
CA LEU A 237 -12.80 -7.55 10.24
C LEU A 237 -13.51 -7.01 11.49
N LYS A 238 -13.00 -7.29 12.70
CA LYS A 238 -13.47 -6.68 13.96
C LYS A 238 -13.24 -5.17 14.02
N TYR A 239 -12.23 -4.68 13.31
CA TYR A 239 -11.77 -3.28 13.31
C TYR A 239 -12.05 -2.57 11.98
N ALA A 240 -12.75 -3.24 11.07
CA ALA A 240 -13.08 -2.77 9.74
C ALA A 240 -14.60 -2.88 9.51
N PRO A 241 -15.35 -1.81 9.86
CA PRO A 241 -16.79 -1.74 9.62
C PRO A 241 -17.15 -2.03 8.17
N VAL A 242 -18.30 -2.68 7.95
CA VAL A 242 -18.77 -3.00 6.60
C VAL A 242 -19.02 -1.72 5.82
N LEU A 243 -18.32 -1.59 4.69
CA LEU A 243 -18.44 -0.43 3.80
C LEU A 243 -19.81 -0.37 3.12
N PRO A 244 -20.31 0.82 2.75
CA PRO A 244 -21.52 0.96 1.96
C PRO A 244 -21.42 0.17 0.64
N GLY A 245 -22.41 -0.70 0.38
CA GLY A 245 -22.45 -1.54 -0.82
C GLY A 245 -21.78 -2.91 -0.69
N GLU A 246 -21.14 -3.21 0.44
CA GLU A 246 -20.47 -4.50 0.68
C GLU A 246 -21.28 -5.46 1.58
N GLN A 247 -22.52 -5.12 1.95
CA GLN A 247 -23.35 -5.92 2.86
C GLN A 247 -23.58 -7.35 2.33
N ASP A 248 -23.95 -7.47 1.05
CA ASP A 248 -24.19 -8.78 0.43
C ASP A 248 -22.90 -9.59 0.30
N LEU A 249 -21.79 -8.93 -0.04
CA LEU A 249 -20.47 -9.55 -0.12
C LEU A 249 -20.07 -10.15 1.24
N ARG A 250 -20.18 -9.35 2.30
CA ARG A 250 -19.86 -9.77 3.67
C ARG A 250 -20.81 -10.86 4.18
N THR A 251 -22.08 -10.83 3.77
CA THR A 251 -23.05 -11.91 4.06
C THR A 251 -22.63 -13.23 3.41
N ARG A 252 -22.14 -13.21 2.16
CA ARG A 252 -21.61 -14.42 1.51
C ARG A 252 -20.40 -14.99 2.23
N PHE A 253 -19.47 -14.13 2.64
CA PHE A 253 -18.27 -14.54 3.41
C PHE A 253 -18.65 -15.22 4.73
N ALA A 254 -19.65 -14.66 5.44
CA ALA A 254 -20.15 -15.24 6.68
C ALA A 254 -20.72 -16.66 6.50
N GLY A 255 -21.17 -17.01 5.29
CA GLY A 255 -21.65 -18.36 4.94
C GLY A 255 -20.60 -19.46 5.10
N ILE A 256 -19.31 -19.13 5.11
CA ILE A 256 -18.22 -20.08 5.45
C ILE A 256 -17.49 -19.70 6.73
N GLY A 257 -18.10 -18.87 7.59
CA GLY A 257 -17.53 -18.47 8.88
C GLY A 257 -16.54 -17.30 8.80
N ILE A 258 -16.52 -16.54 7.70
CA ILE A 258 -15.65 -15.36 7.56
C ILE A 258 -16.40 -14.07 7.94
N GLY A 259 -15.96 -13.38 8.98
CA GLY A 259 -16.59 -12.17 9.50
C GLY A 259 -15.97 -11.68 10.81
N PRO A 260 -16.42 -10.54 11.36
CA PRO A 260 -15.91 -10.00 12.63
C PRO A 260 -16.12 -10.97 13.81
N ASP A 261 -17.26 -11.65 13.82
CA ASP A 261 -17.60 -12.73 14.77
C ASP A 261 -17.47 -14.12 14.13
N GLY A 262 -16.65 -14.21 13.07
CA GLY A 262 -16.53 -15.40 12.24
C GLY A 262 -15.94 -16.60 12.99
N THR A 263 -16.45 -17.79 12.67
CA THR A 263 -16.04 -19.07 13.28
C THR A 263 -15.14 -19.90 12.38
N PHE A 264 -14.61 -19.33 11.28
CA PHE A 264 -13.69 -20.06 10.41
C PHE A 264 -12.48 -20.55 11.20
N SER A 265 -12.18 -21.84 11.11
CA SER A 265 -11.01 -22.49 11.71
C SER A 265 -10.41 -23.44 10.70
N ALA A 266 -9.18 -23.16 10.26
CA ALA A 266 -8.46 -23.99 9.28
C ALA A 266 -8.24 -25.43 9.77
N ASP A 267 -8.07 -25.58 11.09
CA ASP A 267 -7.78 -26.84 11.75
C ASP A 267 -9.05 -27.71 11.89
N GLU A 268 -10.24 -27.09 11.91
CA GLU A 268 -11.54 -27.78 12.00
C GLU A 268 -12.20 -28.09 10.65
N LEU A 269 -11.61 -27.64 9.53
CA LEU A 269 -12.10 -27.96 8.19
C LEU A 269 -12.10 -29.47 7.93
N SER A 270 -13.20 -29.98 7.36
CA SER A 270 -13.20 -31.29 6.71
C SER A 270 -12.20 -31.31 5.54
N ALA A 271 -11.78 -32.49 5.10
CA ALA A 271 -10.88 -32.61 3.95
C ALA A 271 -11.47 -31.94 2.70
N GLU A 272 -12.74 -32.17 2.41
CA GLU A 272 -13.45 -31.57 1.27
C GLU A 272 -13.52 -30.04 1.37
N ALA A 273 -13.84 -29.49 2.55
CA ALA A 273 -13.89 -28.04 2.74
C ALA A 273 -12.50 -27.41 2.65
N ARG A 274 -11.46 -28.08 3.18
CA ARG A 274 -10.07 -27.63 3.06
C ARG A 274 -9.62 -27.58 1.60
N ASP A 275 -9.88 -28.63 0.83
CA ASP A 275 -9.56 -28.68 -0.59
C ASP A 275 -10.30 -27.58 -1.37
N ALA A 276 -11.59 -27.36 -1.08
CA ALA A 276 -12.38 -26.30 -1.70
C ALA A 276 -11.83 -24.90 -1.37
N VAL A 277 -11.48 -24.63 -0.12
CA VAL A 277 -10.88 -23.35 0.31
C VAL A 277 -9.55 -23.11 -0.39
N GLN A 278 -8.65 -24.10 -0.38
CA GLN A 278 -7.34 -23.98 -1.02
C GLN A 278 -7.46 -23.83 -2.54
N ALA A 279 -8.41 -24.52 -3.17
CA ALA A 279 -8.71 -24.32 -4.59
C ALA A 279 -9.22 -22.90 -4.87
N GLY A 280 -10.03 -22.31 -3.99
CA GLY A 280 -10.49 -20.93 -4.11
C GLY A 280 -9.36 -19.92 -4.01
N MET A 281 -8.42 -20.13 -3.08
CA MET A 281 -7.19 -19.33 -2.99
C MET A 281 -6.33 -19.46 -4.25
N ALA A 282 -6.18 -20.69 -4.77
CA ALA A 282 -5.43 -20.93 -6.01
C ALA A 282 -6.10 -20.26 -7.23
N ASP A 283 -7.43 -20.25 -7.31
CA ASP A 283 -8.17 -19.56 -8.36
C ASP A 283 -7.97 -18.04 -8.32
N ALA A 284 -7.88 -17.45 -7.12
CA ALA A 284 -7.57 -16.03 -6.97
C ALA A 284 -6.18 -15.69 -7.51
N TRP A 285 -5.18 -16.53 -7.22
CA TRP A 285 -3.83 -16.39 -7.80
C TRP A 285 -3.81 -16.60 -9.30
N ALA A 286 -4.54 -17.58 -9.82
CA ALA A 286 -4.68 -17.78 -11.26
C ALA A 286 -5.31 -16.57 -11.96
N GLU A 287 -6.35 -15.99 -11.38
CA GLU A 287 -6.99 -14.76 -11.89
C GLU A 287 -6.03 -13.57 -11.85
N LEU A 288 -5.30 -13.37 -10.75
CA LEU A 288 -4.30 -12.31 -10.65
C LEU A 288 -3.17 -12.49 -11.69
N ASN A 289 -2.68 -13.71 -11.88
CA ASN A 289 -1.62 -14.00 -12.85
C ASN A 289 -2.07 -13.74 -14.29
N ALA A 290 -3.31 -14.12 -14.63
CA ALA A 290 -3.91 -13.80 -15.92
C ALA A 290 -4.08 -12.29 -16.10
N PHE A 291 -4.62 -11.59 -15.09
CA PHE A 291 -4.75 -10.13 -15.09
C PHE A 291 -3.39 -9.44 -15.29
N LYS A 292 -2.36 -9.86 -14.55
CA LYS A 292 -1.01 -9.31 -14.68
C LYS A 292 -0.49 -9.48 -16.10
N LYS A 293 -0.53 -10.71 -16.63
CA LYS A 293 -0.05 -11.02 -17.98
C LYS A 293 -0.79 -10.22 -19.06
N ASP A 294 -2.11 -10.18 -18.99
CA ASP A 294 -2.95 -9.67 -20.09
C ASP A 294 -3.16 -8.15 -20.01
N LYS A 295 -3.04 -7.55 -18.81
CA LYS A 295 -3.35 -6.14 -18.56
C LYS A 295 -2.16 -5.30 -18.08
N LEU A 296 -1.41 -5.79 -17.09
CA LEU A 296 -0.29 -5.02 -16.52
C LEU A 296 0.96 -5.10 -17.41
N ASP A 297 1.35 -6.31 -17.81
CA ASP A 297 2.56 -6.55 -18.62
C ASP A 297 2.40 -6.00 -20.05
N THR A 298 1.17 -5.80 -20.51
CA THR A 298 0.84 -5.16 -21.79
C THR A 298 0.67 -3.64 -21.69
N GLY A 299 0.71 -3.07 -20.47
CA GLY A 299 0.49 -1.65 -20.21
C GLY A 299 -0.96 -1.18 -20.39
N GLN A 300 -1.94 -2.08 -20.57
CA GLN A 300 -3.36 -1.71 -20.63
C GLN A 300 -3.88 -1.19 -19.28
N VAL A 301 -3.30 -1.69 -18.18
CA VAL A 301 -3.50 -1.16 -16.83
C VAL A 301 -2.14 -0.78 -16.28
N THR A 302 -2.07 0.36 -15.60
CA THR A 302 -0.84 0.86 -14.99
C THR A 302 -0.91 0.79 -13.46
N SER A 303 0.24 0.92 -12.80
CA SER A 303 0.31 1.00 -11.33
C SER A 303 -0.55 2.13 -10.76
N GLY A 304 -0.73 3.25 -11.50
CA GLY A 304 -1.57 4.37 -11.08
C GLY A 304 -3.06 4.04 -10.92
N GLN A 305 -3.52 2.93 -11.50
CA GLN A 305 -4.92 2.48 -11.39
C GLN A 305 -5.14 1.49 -10.25
N LEU A 306 -4.08 0.97 -9.63
CA LEU A 306 -4.17 -0.05 -8.58
C LEU A 306 -4.38 0.54 -7.18
N PHE A 307 -4.18 1.85 -7.02
CA PHE A 307 -4.22 2.55 -5.74
C PHE A 307 -5.09 3.81 -5.83
N GLY A 308 -5.86 4.08 -4.78
CA GLY A 308 -6.73 5.24 -4.73
C GLY A 308 -7.71 5.18 -3.58
N THR A 309 -8.65 6.12 -3.59
CA THR A 309 -9.80 6.08 -2.69
C THR A 309 -10.71 4.90 -3.03
N ARG A 310 -11.65 4.60 -2.14
CA ARG A 310 -12.72 3.62 -2.38
C ARG A 310 -13.52 3.96 -3.63
N GLU A 311 -13.83 5.24 -3.84
CA GLU A 311 -14.57 5.74 -4.99
C GLU A 311 -13.81 5.54 -6.29
N PHE A 312 -12.50 5.77 -6.29
CA PHE A 312 -11.66 5.58 -7.48
C PHE A 312 -11.56 4.10 -7.88
N LEU A 313 -11.36 3.22 -6.90
CA LEU A 313 -11.24 1.78 -7.14
C LEU A 313 -12.59 1.10 -7.39
N ALA A 314 -13.70 1.71 -7.00
CA ALA A 314 -15.08 1.33 -7.37
C ALA A 314 -15.39 -0.17 -7.21
N GLY A 315 -14.98 -0.77 -6.08
CA GLY A 315 -15.21 -2.19 -5.80
C GLY A 315 -14.29 -3.16 -6.57
N ASN A 316 -13.24 -2.68 -7.22
CA ASN A 316 -12.28 -3.52 -7.93
C ASN A 316 -11.26 -4.16 -6.98
N TYR A 317 -11.68 -5.23 -6.30
CA TYR A 317 -10.86 -5.94 -5.32
C TYR A 317 -9.64 -6.62 -5.97
N LEU A 318 -9.73 -7.04 -7.23
CA LEU A 318 -8.59 -7.61 -7.94
C LEU A 318 -7.46 -6.59 -8.13
N TYR A 319 -7.80 -5.32 -8.40
CA TYR A 319 -6.79 -4.25 -8.51
C TYR A 319 -6.12 -3.98 -7.18
N ARG A 320 -6.89 -4.02 -6.07
CA ARG A 320 -6.32 -3.91 -4.72
C ARG A 320 -5.38 -5.06 -4.39
N MET A 321 -5.79 -6.30 -4.69
CA MET A 321 -4.92 -7.47 -4.51
C MET A 321 -3.66 -7.33 -5.36
N ALA A 322 -3.78 -6.93 -6.63
CA ALA A 322 -2.63 -6.68 -7.50
C ALA A 322 -1.69 -5.60 -6.93
N GLY A 323 -2.26 -4.49 -6.42
CA GLY A 323 -1.50 -3.44 -5.75
C GLY A 323 -0.72 -3.96 -4.55
N ALA A 324 -1.36 -4.75 -3.67
CA ALA A 324 -0.69 -5.33 -2.52
C ALA A 324 0.41 -6.32 -2.90
N VAL A 325 0.15 -7.23 -3.84
CA VAL A 325 1.11 -8.24 -4.30
C VAL A 325 2.33 -7.62 -4.98
N LEU A 326 2.14 -6.56 -5.76
CA LEU A 326 3.22 -5.95 -6.56
C LEU A 326 3.98 -4.86 -5.81
N GLY A 327 3.37 -4.25 -4.79
CA GLY A 327 3.97 -3.21 -3.97
C GLY A 327 2.91 -2.48 -3.14
N ILE A 328 2.54 -3.05 -1.99
CA ILE A 328 1.54 -2.47 -1.09
C ILE A 328 1.88 -1.03 -0.67
N TYR A 329 0.84 -0.25 -0.37
CA TYR A 329 0.93 1.17 -0.03
C TYR A 329 1.42 2.10 -1.16
N GLY A 330 1.25 1.68 -2.42
CA GLY A 330 1.41 2.57 -3.57
C GLY A 330 0.51 3.81 -3.46
N ASN A 331 1.03 4.95 -3.89
CA ASN A 331 0.29 6.20 -3.88
C ASN A 331 -0.77 6.23 -5.00
N SER A 332 -1.79 7.07 -4.82
CA SER A 332 -2.73 7.45 -5.88
C SER A 332 -1.97 8.14 -7.01
N GLN A 333 -2.39 7.95 -8.27
CA GLN A 333 -1.62 8.42 -9.43
C GLN A 333 -1.31 9.92 -9.44
N GLN A 334 -2.17 10.76 -8.87
CA GLN A 334 -1.96 12.21 -8.77
C GLN A 334 -0.77 12.56 -7.87
N GLU A 335 -0.48 11.70 -6.89
CA GLU A 335 0.61 11.86 -5.95
C GLU A 335 1.91 11.24 -6.48
N ALA A 336 1.86 10.00 -6.98
CA ALA A 336 2.99 9.40 -7.67
C ALA A 336 2.58 8.21 -8.57
N ILE A 337 3.31 8.02 -9.67
CA ILE A 337 3.19 6.83 -10.54
C ILE A 337 4.50 6.06 -10.62
N TYR A 338 4.40 4.77 -10.96
CA TYR A 338 5.52 3.82 -10.90
C TYR A 338 5.70 3.04 -12.21
N PRO A 339 6.23 3.63 -13.30
CA PRO A 339 6.57 2.86 -14.49
C PRO A 339 7.66 1.81 -14.19
N VAL A 340 7.38 0.55 -14.53
CA VAL A 340 8.28 -0.58 -14.29
C VAL A 340 9.10 -0.86 -15.54
N VAL A 341 10.40 -1.05 -15.36
CA VAL A 341 11.33 -1.52 -16.40
C VAL A 341 11.85 -2.89 -15.96
N ALA A 342 11.22 -3.96 -16.48
CA ALA A 342 11.53 -5.35 -16.15
C ALA A 342 12.02 -6.19 -17.34
N VAL A 343 11.92 -5.64 -18.56
CA VAL A 343 12.42 -6.24 -19.80
C VAL A 343 13.26 -5.25 -20.58
N ASP A 344 14.15 -5.74 -21.43
CA ASP A 344 14.90 -4.93 -22.39
C ASP A 344 14.07 -4.58 -23.63
N SER A 345 14.68 -3.85 -24.57
CA SER A 345 14.07 -3.37 -25.80
C SER A 345 13.58 -4.49 -26.72
N ASP A 346 14.13 -5.70 -26.57
CA ASP A 346 13.75 -6.90 -27.32
C ASP A 346 12.71 -7.75 -26.57
N GLY A 347 12.31 -7.33 -25.36
CA GLY A 347 11.33 -8.00 -24.52
C GLY A 347 11.90 -9.11 -23.63
N ALA A 348 13.23 -9.25 -23.55
CA ALA A 348 13.84 -10.25 -22.68
C ALA A 348 13.88 -9.75 -21.21
N PRO A 349 13.60 -10.59 -20.21
CA PRO A 349 13.71 -10.22 -18.80
C PRO A 349 15.11 -9.71 -18.42
N LEU A 350 15.15 -8.67 -17.57
CA LEU A 350 16.42 -8.09 -17.12
C LEU A 350 17.15 -8.99 -16.12
N SER A 351 18.46 -9.16 -16.31
CA SER A 351 19.33 -9.93 -15.43
C SER A 351 20.75 -9.38 -15.44
N GLY A 352 21.40 -9.30 -14.28
CA GLY A 352 22.75 -8.73 -14.17
C GLY A 352 23.88 -9.61 -14.72
N ALA A 353 23.54 -10.72 -15.37
CA ALA A 353 24.43 -11.42 -16.29
C ALA A 353 24.76 -10.57 -17.54
N GLY A 354 23.90 -9.60 -17.89
CA GLY A 354 24.13 -8.62 -18.94
C GLY A 354 24.41 -7.21 -18.39
N GLY A 355 24.79 -6.32 -19.30
CA GLY A 355 24.78 -4.88 -19.06
C GLY A 355 23.75 -4.21 -19.94
N TYR A 356 23.16 -3.13 -19.45
CA TYR A 356 22.13 -2.37 -20.14
C TYR A 356 22.41 -0.87 -20.05
N THR A 357 21.77 -0.13 -20.94
CA THR A 357 21.67 1.33 -20.85
C THR A 357 20.22 1.77 -20.83
N LEU A 358 19.94 2.82 -20.08
CA LEU A 358 18.66 3.51 -20.07
C LEU A 358 18.92 4.97 -20.44
N ARG A 359 18.52 5.38 -21.65
CA ARG A 359 18.81 6.72 -22.18
C ARG A 359 17.58 7.62 -22.08
N PHE A 360 17.73 8.73 -21.37
CA PHE A 360 16.81 9.86 -21.41
C PHE A 360 17.30 10.83 -22.48
N ALA A 361 16.54 10.98 -23.55
CA ALA A 361 16.84 11.95 -24.60
C ALA A 361 16.78 13.40 -24.06
N PRO A 362 17.38 14.37 -24.76
CA PRO A 362 17.20 15.78 -24.43
C PRO A 362 15.71 16.12 -24.30
N GLU A 363 15.37 16.88 -23.26
CA GLU A 363 13.98 17.29 -22.94
C GLU A 363 12.99 16.13 -22.64
N ALA A 364 13.45 14.87 -22.61
CA ALA A 364 12.62 13.69 -22.36
C ALA A 364 12.76 13.13 -20.93
N LEU A 365 13.27 13.92 -19.98
CA LEU A 365 13.28 13.56 -18.57
C LEU A 365 11.83 13.35 -18.06
N PRO A 366 11.63 12.50 -17.03
CA PRO A 366 10.29 12.26 -16.48
C PRO A 366 9.55 13.56 -16.10
N PRO A 367 8.34 13.81 -16.62
CA PRO A 367 7.64 15.08 -16.43
C PRO A 367 6.93 15.10 -15.07
N VAL A 368 7.53 15.84 -14.13
CA VAL A 368 7.09 15.94 -12.73
C VAL A 368 7.02 17.40 -12.28
N ASN A 369 6.12 17.69 -11.34
CA ASN A 369 6.10 18.98 -10.64
C ASN A 369 7.10 19.02 -9.47
N SER A 370 7.57 17.85 -9.04
CA SER A 370 8.47 17.68 -7.90
C SER A 370 9.80 17.05 -8.32
N PHE A 371 9.95 15.73 -8.22
CA PHE A 371 11.15 15.01 -8.62
C PHE A 371 10.81 13.60 -9.11
N TRP A 372 11.79 12.94 -9.70
CA TRP A 372 11.72 11.56 -10.16
C TRP A 372 12.95 10.77 -9.70
N SER A 373 12.82 9.46 -9.69
CA SER A 373 13.93 8.53 -9.45
C SER A 373 13.80 7.25 -10.27
N LEU A 374 14.92 6.56 -10.47
CA LEU A 374 15.03 5.22 -11.03
C LEU A 374 15.70 4.35 -9.96
N THR A 375 14.98 3.40 -9.39
CA THR A 375 15.48 2.56 -8.28
C THR A 375 15.62 1.10 -8.69
N MET A 376 16.66 0.44 -8.20
CA MET A 376 16.98 -0.97 -8.49
C MET A 376 16.37 -1.93 -7.45
N TYR A 377 15.79 -3.04 -7.92
CA TYR A 377 15.25 -4.12 -7.09
C TYR A 377 15.71 -5.50 -7.56
N LYS A 378 16.14 -6.35 -6.63
CA LYS A 378 16.35 -7.78 -6.91
C LYS A 378 15.02 -8.51 -7.02
N MET A 379 14.97 -9.50 -7.90
CA MET A 379 13.81 -10.38 -8.05
C MET A 379 14.16 -11.80 -7.60
N PRO A 380 13.19 -12.54 -7.01
CA PRO A 380 11.76 -12.23 -6.95
C PRO A 380 11.29 -11.41 -5.74
N GLU A 381 12.16 -11.11 -4.77
CA GLU A 381 11.73 -10.49 -3.49
C GLU A 381 11.29 -9.04 -3.63
N SER A 382 11.69 -8.38 -4.73
CA SER A 382 11.40 -6.97 -5.01
C SER A 382 11.94 -6.03 -3.92
N LEU A 383 13.16 -6.32 -3.43
CA LEU A 383 13.85 -5.57 -2.39
C LEU A 383 15.09 -4.86 -2.94
N LEU A 384 15.58 -3.85 -2.20
CA LEU A 384 16.80 -3.11 -2.56
C LEU A 384 18.02 -4.05 -2.57
N VAL A 385 19.06 -3.65 -3.32
CA VAL A 385 20.23 -4.49 -3.59
C VAL A 385 21.50 -3.88 -2.99
N ALA A 386 22.15 -4.62 -2.09
CA ALA A 386 23.46 -4.24 -1.56
C ALA A 386 24.48 -4.17 -2.70
N ASN A 387 25.29 -3.12 -2.73
CA ASN A 387 26.28 -2.90 -3.79
C ASN A 387 27.48 -2.11 -3.27
N PRO A 388 28.64 -2.16 -3.96
CA PRO A 388 29.89 -1.60 -3.45
C PRO A 388 29.91 -0.09 -3.19
N ILE A 389 28.99 0.67 -3.79
CA ILE A 389 28.93 2.13 -3.68
C ILE A 389 27.71 2.63 -2.89
N ASN A 390 26.94 1.72 -2.28
CA ASN A 390 25.70 2.02 -1.54
C ASN A 390 24.72 2.91 -2.31
N ARG A 391 24.64 2.73 -3.63
CA ARG A 391 23.71 3.46 -4.51
C ARG A 391 22.57 2.55 -4.94
N TYR A 392 21.36 2.87 -4.54
CA TYR A 392 20.18 2.07 -4.88
C TYR A 392 19.31 2.71 -5.96
N LEU A 393 19.58 3.98 -6.30
CA LEU A 393 18.82 4.75 -7.27
C LEU A 393 19.67 5.82 -7.97
N ILE A 394 19.11 6.40 -9.03
CA ILE A 394 19.49 7.70 -9.60
C ILE A 394 18.23 8.59 -9.60
N ASN A 395 18.32 9.84 -9.17
CA ASN A 395 17.16 10.75 -9.07
C ASN A 395 17.45 12.16 -9.61
N SER A 396 16.40 13.00 -9.67
CA SER A 396 16.51 14.38 -10.19
C SER A 396 17.54 15.25 -9.46
N PRO A 397 17.65 15.23 -8.11
CA PRO A 397 18.70 15.96 -7.40
C PRO A 397 20.13 15.63 -7.84
N MET A 398 20.38 14.41 -8.32
CA MET A 398 21.72 14.01 -8.80
C MET A 398 22.07 14.55 -10.20
N LEU A 399 21.11 15.12 -10.95
CA LEU A 399 21.30 15.57 -12.33
C LEU A 399 22.53 16.47 -12.57
N PRO A 400 22.89 17.43 -11.67
CA PRO A 400 24.09 18.25 -11.84
C PRO A 400 25.40 17.45 -11.84
N ASP A 401 25.42 16.30 -11.16
CA ASP A 401 26.61 15.44 -11.01
C ASP A 401 26.66 14.32 -12.06
N LEU A 402 25.60 14.15 -12.86
CA LEU A 402 25.57 13.18 -13.95
C LEU A 402 26.29 13.72 -15.18
N THR A 403 27.04 12.84 -15.84
CA THR A 403 27.66 13.14 -17.13
C THR A 403 26.58 13.16 -18.21
N ARG A 404 26.51 14.26 -18.96
CA ARG A 404 25.60 14.39 -20.11
C ARG A 404 26.22 13.79 -21.37
N ASP A 405 25.35 13.25 -22.21
CA ASP A 405 25.68 12.84 -23.57
C ASP A 405 25.98 14.09 -24.44
N PRO A 406 26.67 13.95 -25.59
CA PRO A 406 27.00 15.10 -26.46
C PRO A 406 25.80 15.90 -26.97
N ASP A 407 24.63 15.27 -27.08
CA ASP A 407 23.36 15.91 -27.48
C ASP A 407 22.61 16.55 -26.28
N GLY A 408 23.15 16.45 -25.07
CA GLY A 408 22.54 16.97 -23.84
C GLY A 408 21.66 15.96 -23.09
N GLY A 409 21.49 14.75 -23.62
CA GLY A 409 20.78 13.64 -22.96
C GLY A 409 21.54 13.06 -21.77
N ILE A 410 20.94 12.06 -21.12
CA ILE A 410 21.56 11.32 -20.02
C ILE A 410 21.40 9.84 -20.26
N THR A 411 22.52 9.13 -20.30
CA THR A 411 22.55 7.67 -20.35
C THR A 411 22.91 7.12 -18.97
N VAL A 412 22.02 6.31 -18.40
CA VAL A 412 22.26 5.53 -17.18
C VAL A 412 22.81 4.15 -17.57
N TYR A 413 23.92 3.75 -16.96
CA TYR A 413 24.49 2.40 -17.13
C TYR A 413 23.92 1.49 -16.05
N VAL A 414 23.39 0.34 -16.44
CA VAL A 414 22.74 -0.62 -15.53
C VAL A 414 23.42 -1.97 -15.68
N GLN A 415 24.25 -2.33 -14.70
CA GLN A 415 25.04 -3.55 -14.73
C GLN A 415 25.61 -3.87 -13.35
N ASN A 416 25.97 -5.13 -13.11
CA ASN A 416 26.52 -5.58 -11.83
C ASN A 416 27.98 -5.11 -11.59
N GLN A 417 28.81 -5.11 -12.63
CA GLN A 417 30.20 -4.64 -12.53
C GLN A 417 30.30 -3.17 -12.92
N SER A 418 31.24 -2.43 -12.31
CA SER A 418 31.46 -1.01 -12.67
C SER A 418 31.75 -0.87 -14.18
N PRO A 419 31.10 0.09 -14.88
CA PRO A 419 31.39 0.39 -16.28
C PRO A 419 32.71 1.16 -16.48
N GLY A 420 33.51 1.32 -15.42
CA GLY A 420 34.77 2.07 -15.39
C GLY A 420 34.59 3.46 -14.81
N ALA A 421 35.65 4.00 -14.19
CA ALA A 421 35.62 5.24 -13.39
C ALA A 421 34.96 6.44 -14.10
N ALA A 422 35.18 6.59 -15.42
CA ALA A 422 34.60 7.69 -16.21
C ALA A 422 33.07 7.61 -16.37
N LYS A 423 32.44 6.48 -16.05
CA LYS A 423 31.01 6.22 -16.20
C LYS A 423 30.29 5.99 -14.87
N GLU A 424 31.01 5.97 -13.75
CA GLU A 424 30.45 5.64 -12.43
C GLU A 424 29.45 6.68 -11.91
N SER A 425 29.53 7.95 -12.33
CA SER A 425 28.53 8.96 -12.00
C SER A 425 27.13 8.54 -12.45
N ASN A 426 27.04 7.90 -13.62
CA ASN A 426 25.78 7.49 -14.27
C ASN A 426 25.47 6.00 -14.06
N TRP A 427 26.25 5.31 -13.23
CA TRP A 427 26.08 3.88 -13.00
C TRP A 427 25.05 3.61 -11.90
N LEU A 428 24.08 2.76 -12.20
CA LEU A 428 23.16 2.14 -11.26
C LEU A 428 23.54 0.65 -11.10
N PRO A 429 24.15 0.24 -9.97
CA PRO A 429 24.54 -1.15 -9.74
C PRO A 429 23.36 -2.11 -9.72
N ALA A 430 23.43 -3.19 -10.51
CA ALA A 430 22.45 -4.27 -10.56
C ALA A 430 22.95 -5.50 -9.77
N PRO A 431 22.05 -6.38 -9.25
CA PRO A 431 22.47 -7.66 -8.68
C PRO A 431 23.02 -8.59 -9.78
N GLN A 432 23.68 -9.69 -9.43
CA GLN A 432 24.10 -10.71 -10.41
C GLN A 432 22.93 -11.42 -11.12
N GLY A 433 21.78 -11.52 -10.43
CA GLY A 433 20.61 -12.26 -10.89
C GLY A 433 19.53 -11.39 -11.54
N PRO A 434 18.30 -11.92 -11.63
CA PRO A 434 17.13 -11.19 -12.10
C PRO A 434 16.90 -9.90 -11.33
N PHE A 435 16.52 -8.84 -12.04
CA PHE A 435 16.21 -7.55 -11.43
C PHE A 435 15.09 -6.84 -12.18
N GLN A 436 14.55 -5.81 -11.54
CA GLN A 436 13.73 -4.81 -12.19
C GLN A 436 14.14 -3.42 -11.71
N MET A 437 13.83 -2.42 -12.51
CA MET A 437 13.93 -1.03 -12.10
C MET A 437 12.55 -0.40 -12.07
N ILE A 438 12.32 0.49 -11.11
CA ILE A 438 11.08 1.24 -11.02
C ILE A 438 11.41 2.71 -11.13
N LEU A 439 10.83 3.37 -12.13
CA LEU A 439 10.76 4.82 -12.18
C LEU A 439 9.71 5.30 -11.19
N ARG A 440 10.02 6.31 -10.40
CA ARG A 440 9.06 7.01 -9.54
C ARG A 440 8.93 8.42 -10.04
N LEU A 441 7.71 8.85 -10.32
CA LEU A 441 7.41 10.23 -10.69
C LEU A 441 6.54 10.80 -9.58
N TYR A 442 7.10 11.71 -8.77
CA TYR A 442 6.38 12.36 -7.67
C TYR A 442 5.69 13.62 -8.19
N TRP A 443 4.40 13.74 -7.89
CA TRP A 443 3.50 14.75 -8.42
C TRP A 443 3.63 14.87 -9.95
N PRO A 444 3.33 13.79 -10.70
CA PRO A 444 3.53 13.74 -12.15
C PRO A 444 2.72 14.84 -12.84
N LYS A 445 3.26 15.36 -13.94
CA LYS A 445 2.51 16.24 -14.84
C LYS A 445 1.58 15.42 -15.74
N GLU A 446 0.69 16.12 -16.44
CA GLU A 446 -0.35 15.50 -17.26
C GLU A 446 0.23 14.58 -18.34
N GLU A 447 1.38 14.91 -18.92
CA GLU A 447 2.04 14.13 -19.96
C GLU A 447 2.41 12.71 -19.49
N ALA A 448 2.79 12.55 -18.22
CA ALA A 448 3.04 11.25 -17.63
C ALA A 448 1.75 10.49 -17.28
N LEU A 449 0.67 11.21 -16.95
CA LEU A 449 -0.61 10.61 -16.56
C LEU A 449 -1.44 10.15 -17.76
N ASN A 450 -1.36 10.86 -18.88
CA ASN A 450 -2.13 10.56 -20.09
C ASN A 450 -1.36 9.70 -21.10
N GLY A 451 -0.11 9.34 -20.81
CA GLY A 451 0.74 8.48 -21.65
C GLY A 451 1.43 9.18 -22.82
N SER A 452 1.37 10.52 -22.92
CA SER A 452 2.12 11.29 -23.92
C SER A 452 3.63 11.22 -23.71
N TRP A 453 4.06 11.03 -22.46
CA TRP A 453 5.42 10.66 -22.11
C TRP A 453 5.49 9.16 -21.82
N ALA A 454 6.50 8.49 -22.38
CA ALA A 454 6.78 7.08 -22.14
C ALA A 454 8.14 6.91 -21.46
N PRO A 455 8.28 5.97 -20.51
CA PRO A 455 9.57 5.67 -19.92
C PRO A 455 10.53 5.13 -20.99
N PRO A 456 11.83 5.44 -20.90
CA PRO A 456 12.82 4.85 -21.79
C PRO A 456 12.87 3.33 -21.62
N LYS A 457 13.21 2.62 -22.70
CA LYS A 457 13.45 1.17 -22.67
C LYS A 457 14.89 0.89 -22.29
N ALA A 458 15.12 -0.18 -21.53
CA ALA A 458 16.46 -0.69 -21.29
C ALA A 458 17.00 -1.32 -22.59
N VAL A 459 18.16 -0.89 -23.05
CA VAL A 459 18.83 -1.45 -24.23
C VAL A 459 20.00 -2.29 -23.76
N LYS A 460 20.08 -3.54 -24.21
CA LYS A 460 21.19 -4.43 -23.87
C LYS A 460 22.47 -3.98 -24.57
N ASN A 461 23.57 -3.96 -23.83
CA ASN A 461 24.89 -3.55 -24.31
C ASN A 461 25.58 -4.62 -25.16
#